data_AF-A0A2S6RCQ6-F1
#
_entry.id   AF-A0A2S6RCQ6-F1
#
_cell.length_a   1.000
_cell.length_b   1.000
_cell.length_c   1.000
_cell.angle_alpha   90.00
_cell.angle_beta   90.00
_cell.angle_gamma   90.00
#
_symmetry.space_group_name_H-M   'P 1'
#
loop_
_entity.id
_entity.type
_entity.pdbx_description
1 polymer ?
#
loop_
_entity_poly.entity_id
_entity_poly.type
_entity_poly.pdbx_seq_one_letter_code
_entity_poly.pdbx_strand_id
1 'polypeptide(L)'
;MKFKIVLSKNAKNCILGHNLKFNNSFLRKGKVLHEDDIELLLKNKIKKIYVAVKSEDDYSEDYSAELIAKHISSINLYKPQITNGRADLYTKKNGMLKINKEKLLKINFLFPEIAVCSLRNFTIVKKGQLLGNVKILPYAVNKKKIKKILINSSFKNIFQIIERNITRVGIIFTSNDNNNIKKEKILKVIDQRLQGFDLKANIVEVCKHNHKALSESIQNILKNKIQLLLIYGESSISDFNAVVPRGIKKSN
;
A
#
# COMPACT_ATOMS: atom_id res chain seq x y z
N MET A 1 -10.52 -12.94 -23.84
CA MET A 1 -9.58 -14.07 -24.02
C MET A 1 -10.24 -15.36 -23.57
N LYS A 2 -9.94 -16.50 -24.20
CA LYS A 2 -10.45 -17.82 -23.80
C LYS A 2 -9.30 -18.80 -23.58
N PHE A 3 -9.34 -19.55 -22.49
CA PHE A 3 -8.42 -20.66 -22.27
C PHE A 3 -9.05 -21.96 -22.75
N LYS A 4 -8.31 -22.76 -23.50
CA LYS A 4 -8.79 -24.05 -24.01
C LYS A 4 -7.64 -25.00 -24.33
N ILE A 5 -7.95 -26.29 -24.37
CA ILE A 5 -7.06 -27.29 -24.95
C ILE A 5 -7.27 -27.26 -26.48
N VAL A 6 -6.18 -27.18 -27.23
CA VAL A 6 -6.18 -27.23 -28.69
C VAL A 6 -5.23 -28.30 -29.19
N LEU A 7 -5.42 -28.75 -30.44
CA LEU A 7 -4.39 -29.54 -31.14
C LEU A 7 -3.15 -28.67 -31.35
N SER A 8 -1.96 -29.20 -31.09
CA SER A 8 -0.70 -28.45 -31.20
C SER A 8 -0.53 -27.81 -32.58
N LYS A 9 -0.90 -28.54 -33.65
CA LYS A 9 -0.89 -28.03 -35.03
C LYS A 9 -1.74 -26.77 -35.27
N ASN A 10 -2.74 -26.52 -34.42
CA ASN A 10 -3.65 -25.37 -34.53
C ASN A 10 -3.32 -24.28 -33.48
N ALA A 11 -2.18 -24.36 -32.81
CA ALA A 11 -1.85 -23.48 -31.69
C ALA A 11 -1.02 -22.25 -32.07
N LYS A 12 -0.70 -22.06 -33.36
CA LYS A 12 -0.01 -20.85 -33.85
C LYS A 12 -0.74 -19.59 -33.38
N ASN A 13 0.01 -18.58 -32.95
CA ASN A 13 -0.46 -17.33 -32.35
C ASN A 13 -1.23 -17.46 -31.03
N CYS A 14 -1.43 -18.68 -30.50
CA CYS A 14 -1.95 -18.88 -29.16
C CYS A 14 -0.84 -18.67 -28.11
N ILE A 15 -1.24 -18.41 -26.87
CA ILE A 15 -0.30 -18.20 -25.76
C ILE A 15 -0.24 -19.45 -24.92
N LEU A 16 0.96 -19.97 -24.67
CA LEU A 16 1.14 -21.20 -23.92
C LEU A 16 0.71 -21.04 -22.44
N GLY A 17 -0.15 -21.94 -21.97
CA GLY A 17 -0.73 -21.86 -20.62
C GLY A 17 0.16 -22.38 -19.49
N HIS A 18 1.17 -23.21 -19.80
CA HIS A 18 2.08 -23.80 -18.82
C HIS A 18 3.48 -24.01 -19.41
N ASN A 19 4.48 -24.23 -18.56
CA ASN A 19 5.84 -24.52 -19.00
C ASN A 19 5.91 -25.93 -19.61
N LEU A 20 6.57 -26.08 -20.75
CA LEU A 20 6.86 -27.37 -21.37
C LEU A 20 8.39 -27.56 -21.43
N LYS A 21 8.87 -28.64 -20.80
CA LYS A 21 10.28 -29.05 -20.82
C LYS A 21 10.44 -30.24 -21.75
N PHE A 22 11.47 -30.18 -22.58
CA PHE A 22 11.95 -31.27 -23.43
C PHE A 22 13.41 -31.55 -23.09
N ASN A 23 13.97 -32.65 -23.60
CA ASN A 23 15.35 -33.04 -23.27
C ASN A 23 16.37 -31.91 -23.52
N ASN A 24 16.26 -31.21 -24.67
CA ASN A 24 17.21 -30.17 -25.09
C ASN A 24 16.56 -28.78 -25.31
N SER A 25 15.30 -28.58 -24.89
CA SER A 25 14.60 -27.31 -25.16
C SER A 25 13.48 -27.04 -24.16
N PHE A 26 13.00 -25.81 -24.14
CA PHE A 26 12.04 -25.34 -23.15
C PHE A 26 11.13 -24.26 -23.72
N LEU A 27 9.81 -24.44 -23.57
CA LEU A 27 8.82 -23.41 -23.87
C LEU A 27 8.25 -22.85 -22.56
N ARG A 28 8.43 -21.54 -22.37
CA ARG A 28 7.92 -20.82 -21.19
C ARG A 28 6.41 -20.59 -21.32
N LYS A 29 5.72 -20.76 -20.20
CA LYS A 29 4.37 -20.24 -19.98
C LYS A 29 4.34 -18.76 -20.37
N GLY A 30 3.30 -18.35 -21.11
CA GLY A 30 3.12 -16.97 -21.57
C GLY A 30 3.77 -16.65 -22.91
N LYS A 31 4.54 -17.58 -23.49
CA LYS A 31 5.09 -17.43 -24.84
C LYS A 31 3.97 -17.49 -25.89
N VAL A 32 3.99 -16.55 -26.83
CA VAL A 32 3.20 -16.63 -28.06
C VAL A 32 3.85 -17.67 -28.96
N LEU A 33 3.08 -18.65 -29.41
CA LEU A 33 3.59 -19.77 -30.21
C LEU A 33 3.74 -19.37 -31.68
N HIS A 34 4.94 -19.53 -32.21
CA HIS A 34 5.27 -19.38 -33.62
C HIS A 34 5.46 -20.75 -34.29
N GLU A 35 5.74 -20.78 -35.60
CA GLU A 35 5.82 -22.02 -36.38
C GLU A 35 6.85 -23.01 -35.82
N ASP A 36 8.05 -22.54 -35.50
CA ASP A 36 9.11 -23.36 -34.88
C ASP A 36 8.65 -24.02 -33.58
N ASP A 37 7.82 -23.32 -32.78
CA ASP A 37 7.30 -23.87 -31.53
C ASP A 37 6.29 -25.00 -31.81
N ILE A 38 5.51 -24.88 -32.88
CA ILE A 38 4.57 -25.93 -33.32
C ILE A 38 5.33 -27.17 -33.79
N GLU A 39 6.37 -26.98 -34.61
CA GLU A 39 7.23 -28.07 -35.06
C GLU A 39 7.90 -28.78 -33.87
N LEU A 40 8.41 -28.02 -32.91
CA LEU A 40 9.00 -28.56 -31.70
C LEU A 40 8.01 -29.40 -30.90
N LEU A 41 6.77 -28.93 -30.75
CA LEU A 41 5.70 -29.67 -30.07
C LEU A 41 5.39 -31.00 -30.79
N LEU A 42 5.29 -30.97 -32.12
CA LEU A 42 5.01 -32.16 -32.93
C LEU A 42 6.17 -33.17 -32.91
N LYS A 43 7.42 -32.70 -33.01
CA LYS A 43 8.62 -33.53 -32.90
C LYS A 43 8.70 -34.27 -31.57
N ASN A 44 8.27 -33.62 -30.49
CA ASN A 44 8.18 -34.22 -29.15
C ASN A 44 6.86 -34.98 -28.90
N LYS A 45 6.08 -35.29 -29.95
CA LYS A 45 4.81 -36.06 -29.89
C LYS A 45 3.74 -35.44 -28.98
N ILE A 46 3.80 -34.14 -28.71
CA ILE A 46 2.77 -33.42 -27.93
C ILE A 46 1.60 -33.09 -28.86
N LYS A 47 0.49 -33.83 -28.73
CA LYS A 47 -0.69 -33.70 -29.61
C LYS A 47 -1.63 -32.56 -29.22
N LYS A 48 -1.77 -32.28 -27.92
CA LYS A 48 -2.71 -31.29 -27.37
C LYS A 48 -2.00 -30.42 -26.33
N ILE A 49 -2.30 -29.14 -26.34
CA ILE A 49 -1.75 -28.17 -25.39
C ILE A 49 -2.84 -27.24 -24.86
N TYR A 50 -2.69 -26.83 -23.60
CA TYR A 50 -3.54 -25.83 -22.97
C TYR A 50 -3.01 -24.43 -23.28
N VAL A 51 -3.83 -23.63 -23.96
CA VAL A 51 -3.44 -22.30 -24.45
C VAL A 51 -4.47 -21.25 -24.09
N ALA A 52 -4.04 -20.00 -24.10
CA ALA A 52 -4.90 -18.83 -24.11
C ALA A 52 -5.00 -18.27 -25.53
N VAL A 53 -6.23 -17.96 -25.97
CA VAL A 53 -6.52 -17.37 -27.28
C VAL A 53 -7.02 -15.96 -27.08
N LYS A 54 -6.23 -14.99 -27.58
CA LYS A 54 -6.57 -13.57 -27.60
C LYS A 54 -7.70 -13.31 -28.60
N SER A 55 -8.55 -12.33 -28.29
CA SER A 55 -9.54 -11.75 -29.17
C SER A 55 -9.17 -10.29 -29.46
N GLU A 56 -9.62 -9.75 -30.58
CA GLU A 56 -9.49 -8.31 -30.92
C GLU A 56 -10.16 -7.40 -29.87
N ASP A 57 -11.12 -7.93 -29.12
CA ASP A 57 -11.79 -7.25 -28.01
C ASP A 57 -11.03 -7.31 -26.69
N ASP A 58 -9.79 -7.80 -26.67
CA ASP A 58 -8.95 -7.82 -25.49
C ASP A 58 -7.89 -6.71 -25.52
N TYR A 59 -7.61 -6.13 -24.35
CA TYR A 59 -6.38 -5.39 -24.11
C TYR A 59 -5.28 -6.34 -23.62
N SER A 60 -4.02 -6.03 -23.95
CA SER A 60 -2.87 -6.74 -23.40
C SER A 60 -2.84 -6.61 -21.86
N GLU A 61 -2.18 -7.56 -21.21
CA GLU A 61 -2.01 -7.53 -19.75
C GLU A 61 -1.31 -6.26 -19.26
N ASP A 62 -0.25 -5.81 -19.94
CA ASP A 62 0.50 -4.62 -19.56
C ASP A 62 -0.35 -3.35 -19.69
N TYR A 63 -1.05 -3.20 -20.82
CA TYR A 63 -1.92 -2.04 -21.04
C TYR A 63 -3.11 -2.01 -20.06
N SER A 64 -3.66 -3.18 -19.75
CA SER A 64 -4.72 -3.30 -18.74
C SER A 64 -4.22 -2.91 -17.34
N ALA A 65 -3.04 -3.42 -16.94
CA ALA A 65 -2.42 -3.11 -15.66
C ALA A 65 -2.17 -1.60 -15.52
N GLU A 66 -1.67 -0.96 -16.59
CA GLU A 66 -1.43 0.47 -16.66
C GLU A 66 -2.69 1.29 -16.39
N LEU A 67 -3.75 1.03 -17.16
CA LEU A 67 -5.00 1.77 -17.07
C LEU A 67 -5.62 1.66 -15.68
N ILE A 68 -5.65 0.46 -15.11
CA ILE A 68 -6.22 0.22 -13.78
C ILE A 68 -5.36 0.89 -12.71
N ALA A 69 -4.03 0.74 -12.76
CA ALA A 69 -3.12 1.36 -11.79
C ALA A 69 -3.30 2.89 -11.76
N LYS A 70 -3.40 3.54 -12.93
CA LYS A 70 -3.66 4.98 -13.05
C LYS A 70 -5.02 5.38 -12.48
N HIS A 71 -6.04 4.54 -12.59
CA HIS A 71 -7.39 4.84 -12.11
C HIS A 71 -7.53 4.69 -10.59
N ILE A 72 -6.92 3.65 -10.01
CA ILE A 72 -7.07 3.35 -8.58
C ILE A 72 -6.13 4.15 -7.68
N SER A 73 -5.04 4.69 -8.24
CA SER A 73 -4.07 5.54 -7.55
C SER A 73 -4.27 7.00 -7.96
N SER A 74 -3.90 7.95 -7.08
CA SER A 74 -3.81 9.35 -7.49
C SER A 74 -2.56 9.56 -8.38
N ILE A 75 -2.62 10.55 -9.28
CA ILE A 75 -1.56 10.90 -10.26
C ILE A 75 -0.15 11.07 -9.63
N ASN A 76 -0.10 11.29 -8.32
CA ASN A 76 1.10 11.53 -7.52
C ASN A 76 1.78 10.26 -6.97
N LEU A 77 1.29 9.04 -7.25
CA LEU A 77 1.84 7.78 -6.70
C LEU A 77 2.32 6.80 -7.77
N TYR A 78 2.62 7.32 -8.96
CA TYR A 78 2.84 6.50 -10.13
C TYR A 78 4.22 6.75 -10.75
N LYS A 79 5.03 5.68 -10.81
CA LYS A 79 6.18 5.52 -11.71
C LYS A 79 6.05 4.10 -12.29
N PRO A 80 5.56 3.93 -13.52
CA PRO A 80 5.33 2.60 -14.04
C PRO A 80 6.64 1.99 -14.51
N GLN A 81 7.09 0.96 -13.82
CA GLN A 81 7.66 -0.18 -14.51
C GLN A 81 6.52 -1.19 -14.66
N ILE A 82 6.07 -1.39 -15.89
CA ILE A 82 5.05 -2.39 -16.21
C ILE A 82 5.78 -3.55 -16.86
N THR A 83 5.62 -4.73 -16.29
CA THR A 83 6.22 -5.95 -16.83
C THR A 83 5.31 -7.14 -16.56
N ASN A 84 5.02 -7.93 -17.58
CA ASN A 84 4.26 -9.18 -17.49
C ASN A 84 2.91 -8.99 -16.76
N GLY A 85 2.14 -7.97 -17.12
CA GLY A 85 0.83 -7.67 -16.54
C GLY A 85 0.87 -7.10 -15.11
N ARG A 86 2.04 -6.70 -14.61
CA ARG A 86 2.18 -6.12 -13.26
C ARG A 86 2.53 -4.64 -13.37
N ALA A 87 1.75 -3.79 -12.70
CA ALA A 87 2.01 -2.36 -12.54
C ALA A 87 2.21 -2.02 -11.06
N ASP A 88 3.42 -1.61 -10.70
CA ASP A 88 3.79 -1.27 -9.34
C ASP A 88 3.45 0.20 -8.99
N LEU A 89 3.02 0.42 -7.74
CA LEU A 89 2.63 1.73 -7.22
C LEU A 89 3.68 2.22 -6.22
N TYR A 90 4.33 3.34 -6.51
CA TYR A 90 5.41 3.90 -5.70
C TYR A 90 5.04 5.28 -5.17
N THR A 91 5.24 5.53 -3.88
CA THR A 91 5.00 6.89 -3.35
C THR A 91 6.06 7.88 -3.86
N LYS A 92 5.63 9.09 -4.26
CA LYS A 92 6.54 10.20 -4.59
C LYS A 92 6.92 11.06 -3.37
N LYS A 93 6.32 10.80 -2.19
CA LYS A 93 6.49 11.60 -0.97
C LYS A 93 6.56 10.72 0.28
N ASN A 94 7.10 11.27 1.37
CA ASN A 94 6.97 10.68 2.70
C ASN A 94 5.54 10.87 3.22
N GLY A 95 5.04 9.94 4.03
CA GLY A 95 3.73 10.10 4.65
C GLY A 95 3.18 8.81 5.23
N MET A 96 1.87 8.79 5.45
CA MET A 96 1.14 7.61 5.90
C MET A 96 0.25 7.08 4.77
N LEU A 97 0.43 5.82 4.42
CA LEU A 97 -0.41 5.12 3.45
C LEU A 97 -1.82 4.94 4.01
N LYS A 98 -2.82 5.51 3.34
CA LYS A 98 -4.23 5.23 3.60
C LYS A 98 -4.81 4.45 2.44
N ILE A 99 -5.33 3.27 2.75
CA ILE A 99 -6.01 2.37 1.83
C ILE A 99 -7.49 2.35 2.15
N ASN A 100 -8.34 2.54 1.14
CA ASN A 100 -9.74 2.18 1.28
C ASN A 100 -9.90 0.66 1.09
N LYS A 101 -9.94 -0.06 2.22
CA LYS A 101 -9.98 -1.53 2.25
C LYS A 101 -11.21 -2.09 1.54
N GLU A 102 -12.38 -1.48 1.72
CA GLU A 102 -13.63 -1.94 1.10
C GLU A 102 -13.56 -1.85 -0.42
N LYS A 103 -13.07 -0.73 -0.96
CA LYS A 103 -12.89 -0.54 -2.41
C LYS A 103 -11.88 -1.53 -2.99
N LEU A 104 -10.76 -1.76 -2.29
CA LEU A 104 -9.74 -2.74 -2.70
C LEU A 104 -10.32 -4.16 -2.75
N LEU A 105 -11.04 -4.58 -1.71
CA LEU A 105 -11.69 -5.88 -1.70
C LEU A 105 -12.75 -5.99 -2.79
N LYS A 106 -13.53 -4.93 -3.00
CA LYS A 106 -14.59 -4.89 -4.02
C LYS A 106 -14.05 -5.04 -5.43
N ILE A 107 -12.94 -4.38 -5.79
CA ILE A 107 -12.34 -4.55 -7.13
C ILE A 107 -11.79 -5.96 -7.33
N ASN A 108 -11.11 -6.53 -6.32
CA ASN A 108 -10.59 -7.90 -6.39
C ASN A 108 -11.72 -8.95 -6.48
N PHE A 109 -12.84 -8.71 -5.80
CA PHE A 109 -13.97 -9.65 -5.80
C PHE A 109 -14.79 -9.58 -7.10
N LEU A 110 -15.03 -8.37 -7.63
CA LEU A 110 -15.84 -8.19 -8.83
C LEU A 110 -15.10 -8.54 -10.13
N PHE A 111 -13.77 -8.51 -10.12
CA PHE A 111 -12.95 -8.73 -11.31
C PHE A 111 -11.85 -9.76 -11.04
N PRO A 112 -12.16 -11.06 -11.15
CA PRO A 112 -11.23 -12.14 -10.78
C PRO A 112 -9.98 -12.21 -11.66
N GLU A 113 -9.96 -11.52 -12.81
CA GLU A 113 -8.76 -11.40 -13.65
C GLU A 113 -7.71 -10.42 -13.10
N ILE A 114 -8.04 -9.69 -12.03
CA ILE A 114 -7.23 -8.61 -11.49
C ILE A 114 -6.96 -8.88 -10.02
N ALA A 115 -5.71 -8.73 -9.62
CA ALA A 115 -5.31 -8.71 -8.23
C ALA A 115 -4.67 -7.36 -7.91
N VAL A 116 -5.30 -6.62 -7.00
CA VAL A 116 -4.75 -5.41 -6.40
C VAL A 116 -4.25 -5.76 -5.00
N CYS A 117 -2.98 -5.50 -4.73
CA CYS A 117 -2.39 -5.72 -3.41
C CYS A 117 -1.75 -4.43 -2.88
N SER A 118 -1.65 -4.32 -1.55
CA SER A 118 -1.06 -3.17 -0.88
C SER A 118 -0.25 -3.59 0.35
N LEU A 119 0.62 -2.71 0.82
CA LEU A 119 1.09 -2.72 2.21
C LEU A 119 -0.10 -2.59 3.17
N ARG A 120 0.16 -2.81 4.46
CA ARG A 120 -0.86 -2.63 5.51
C ARG A 120 -1.37 -1.20 5.51
N ASN A 121 -2.67 -1.02 5.72
CA ASN A 121 -3.24 0.30 5.90
C ASN A 121 -2.55 1.05 7.07
N PHE A 122 -2.40 2.36 6.96
CA PHE A 122 -1.70 3.24 7.90
C PHE A 122 -0.20 2.95 8.09
N THR A 123 0.42 2.26 7.13
CA THR A 123 1.88 2.09 7.10
C THR A 123 2.56 3.44 6.83
N ILE A 124 3.66 3.70 7.53
CA ILE A 124 4.52 4.85 7.24
C ILE A 124 5.43 4.53 6.08
N VAL A 125 5.45 5.42 5.11
CA VAL A 125 6.12 5.20 3.84
C VAL A 125 7.05 6.35 3.50
N LYS A 126 8.20 6.02 2.90
CA LYS A 126 9.18 6.98 2.41
C LYS A 126 9.09 7.13 0.89
N LYS A 127 9.45 8.30 0.37
CA LYS A 127 9.57 8.56 -1.07
C LYS A 127 10.32 7.42 -1.76
N GLY A 128 9.76 6.89 -2.84
CA GLY A 128 10.31 5.77 -3.60
C GLY A 128 9.93 4.38 -3.10
N GLN A 129 9.18 4.27 -2.00
CA GLN A 129 8.76 2.97 -1.47
C GLN A 129 7.59 2.38 -2.28
N LEU A 130 7.66 1.07 -2.53
CA LEU A 130 6.59 0.28 -3.12
C LEU A 130 5.41 0.18 -2.15
N LEU A 131 4.24 0.65 -2.56
CA LEU A 131 3.01 0.66 -1.76
C LEU A 131 2.12 -0.55 -2.03
N GLY A 132 2.23 -1.14 -3.21
CA GLY A 132 1.31 -2.13 -3.74
C GLY A 132 1.45 -2.28 -5.24
N ASN A 133 0.62 -3.12 -5.84
CA ASN A 133 0.60 -3.31 -7.29
C ASN A 133 -0.77 -3.74 -7.80
N VAL A 134 -0.94 -3.56 -9.11
CA VAL A 134 -2.00 -4.18 -9.89
C VAL A 134 -1.37 -5.31 -10.69
N LYS A 135 -1.92 -6.51 -10.58
CA LYS A 135 -1.55 -7.66 -11.39
C LYS A 135 -2.74 -8.12 -12.21
N ILE A 136 -2.55 -8.15 -13.51
CA ILE A 136 -3.42 -8.86 -14.43
C ILE A 136 -2.96 -10.33 -14.44
N LEU A 137 -3.88 -11.23 -14.07
CA LEU A 137 -3.61 -12.66 -13.96
C LEU A 137 -3.57 -13.36 -15.33
N PRO A 138 -4.50 -13.08 -16.28
CA PRO A 138 -4.40 -13.57 -17.65
C PRO A 138 -3.49 -12.70 -18.54
N TYR A 139 -3.10 -13.21 -19.70
CA TYR A 139 -2.27 -12.47 -20.67
C TYR A 139 -3.00 -11.34 -21.42
N ALA A 140 -4.32 -11.26 -21.27
CA ALA A 140 -5.18 -10.23 -21.86
C ALA A 140 -6.53 -10.18 -21.14
N VAL A 141 -7.17 -9.01 -21.11
CA VAL A 141 -8.47 -8.79 -20.47
C VAL A 141 -9.43 -8.10 -21.44
N ASN A 142 -10.70 -8.52 -21.43
CA ASN A 142 -11.70 -7.94 -22.31
C ASN A 142 -11.87 -6.44 -22.06
N LYS A 143 -11.87 -5.64 -23.14
CA LYS A 143 -11.99 -4.19 -23.13
C LYS A 143 -13.19 -3.69 -22.33
N LYS A 144 -14.34 -4.39 -22.38
CA LYS A 144 -15.56 -4.01 -21.64
C LYS A 144 -15.36 -4.09 -20.12
N LYS A 145 -14.60 -5.08 -19.63
CA LYS A 145 -14.29 -5.21 -18.19
C LYS A 145 -13.40 -4.07 -17.72
N ILE A 146 -12.36 -3.75 -18.48
CA ILE A 146 -11.48 -2.61 -18.19
C ILE A 146 -12.30 -1.31 -18.18
N LYS A 147 -13.12 -1.08 -19.21
CA LYS A 147 -14.01 0.10 -19.27
C LYS A 147 -14.93 0.19 -18.05
N LYS A 148 -15.52 -0.93 -17.60
CA LYS A 148 -16.39 -0.98 -16.41
C LYS A 148 -15.65 -0.55 -15.13
N ILE A 149 -14.36 -0.86 -14.99
CA ILE A 149 -13.54 -0.41 -13.86
C ILE A 149 -13.30 1.11 -13.97
N LEU A 150 -12.88 1.57 -15.15
CA LEU A 150 -12.47 2.96 -15.37
C LEU A 150 -13.64 3.96 -15.25
N ILE A 151 -14.86 3.58 -15.61
CA ILE A 151 -16.04 4.46 -15.43
C ILE A 151 -16.55 4.47 -13.99
N ASN A 152 -16.18 3.48 -13.18
CA ASN A 152 -16.67 3.38 -11.80
C ASN A 152 -15.82 4.27 -10.88
N SER A 153 -16.38 5.42 -10.51
CA SER A 153 -15.75 6.39 -9.60
C SER A 153 -15.48 5.83 -8.21
N SER A 154 -16.21 4.78 -7.78
CA SER A 154 -15.94 4.14 -6.48
C SER A 154 -14.57 3.48 -6.43
N PHE A 155 -13.95 3.12 -7.55
CA PHE A 155 -12.58 2.57 -7.58
C PHE A 155 -11.48 3.63 -7.65
N LYS A 156 -11.81 4.92 -7.69
CA LYS A 156 -10.80 5.98 -7.58
C LYS A 156 -10.28 6.11 -6.15
N ASN A 157 -9.02 6.54 -6.05
CA ASN A 157 -8.35 6.88 -4.79
C ASN A 157 -8.37 5.73 -3.77
N ILE A 158 -8.17 4.49 -4.20
CA ILE A 158 -7.96 3.34 -3.30
C ILE A 158 -6.68 3.54 -2.50
N PHE A 159 -5.63 4.02 -3.17
CA PHE A 159 -4.35 4.38 -2.56
C PHE A 159 -4.28 5.88 -2.36
N GLN A 160 -4.01 6.28 -1.12
CA GLN A 160 -3.81 7.68 -0.76
C GLN A 160 -2.58 7.79 0.15
N ILE A 161 -1.85 8.88 0.02
CA ILE A 161 -0.83 9.25 0.99
C ILE A 161 -1.36 10.45 1.77
N ILE A 162 -1.48 10.26 3.09
CA ILE A 162 -1.70 11.36 4.01
C ILE A 162 -0.34 11.98 4.27
N GLU A 163 -0.15 13.19 3.74
CA GLU A 163 1.04 13.99 4.02
C GLU A 163 1.03 14.39 5.50
N ARG A 164 2.23 14.38 6.09
CA ARG A 164 2.42 14.82 7.47
C ARG A 164 2.74 16.30 7.44
N ASN A 165 1.83 17.11 7.96
CA ASN A 165 2.10 18.52 8.24
C ASN A 165 2.33 18.71 9.74
N ILE A 166 3.15 17.87 10.36
CA ILE A 166 3.53 18.00 11.78
C ILE A 166 4.96 18.55 11.82
N THR A 167 5.11 19.73 12.39
CA THR A 167 6.39 20.42 12.60
C THR A 167 6.59 20.81 14.06
N ARG A 168 5.50 20.89 14.85
CA ARG A 168 5.52 21.25 16.26
C ARG A 168 4.98 20.10 17.10
N VAL A 169 5.86 19.44 17.84
CA VAL A 169 5.55 18.33 18.74
C VAL A 169 5.89 18.76 20.16
N GLY A 170 4.85 18.92 20.97
CA GLY A 170 4.98 19.20 22.40
C GLY A 170 5.03 17.91 23.21
N ILE A 171 5.77 17.90 24.30
CA ILE A 171 5.72 16.86 25.31
C ILE A 171 5.63 17.45 26.72
N ILE A 172 4.66 16.96 27.50
CA ILE A 172 4.55 17.27 28.93
C ILE A 172 4.97 16.03 29.72
N PHE A 173 5.93 16.20 30.62
CA PHE A 173 6.22 15.23 31.67
C PHE A 173 5.48 15.63 32.95
N THR A 174 4.73 14.71 33.53
CA THR A 174 4.16 14.92 34.88
C THR A 174 5.04 14.23 35.90
N SER A 175 5.42 14.89 37.00
CA SER A 175 5.99 14.23 38.17
C SER A 175 5.90 15.10 39.42
N ASN A 176 5.80 14.48 40.58
CA ASN A 176 5.95 15.17 41.86
C ASN A 176 7.42 15.39 42.27
N ASP A 177 8.36 14.66 41.67
CA ASP A 177 9.80 14.82 41.85
C ASP A 177 10.52 14.93 40.49
N ASN A 178 10.89 16.16 40.13
CA ASN A 178 11.55 16.46 38.86
C ASN A 178 12.89 15.75 38.68
N ASN A 179 13.59 15.36 39.76
CA ASN A 179 14.88 14.68 39.71
C ASN A 179 14.71 13.18 39.36
N ASN A 180 13.55 12.60 39.67
CA ASN A 180 13.27 11.20 39.35
C ASN A 180 12.94 10.96 37.88
N ILE A 181 12.52 11.99 37.15
CA ILE A 181 12.26 11.85 35.72
C ILE A 181 13.61 11.80 34.99
N LYS A 182 13.97 10.63 34.46
CA LYS A 182 15.09 10.45 33.51
C LYS A 182 14.74 11.07 32.14
N LYS A 183 14.44 12.37 32.11
CA LYS A 183 13.86 13.11 30.98
C LYS A 183 14.66 12.91 29.71
N GLU A 184 15.98 13.07 29.77
CA GLU A 184 16.85 12.94 28.61
C GLU A 184 16.79 11.54 27.99
N LYS A 185 16.81 10.49 28.83
CA LYS A 185 16.71 9.10 28.37
C LYS A 185 15.35 8.84 27.71
N ILE A 186 14.26 9.35 28.30
CA ILE A 186 12.91 9.18 27.76
C ILE A 186 12.76 9.96 26.45
N LEU A 187 13.18 11.23 26.42
CA LEU A 187 13.19 12.07 25.21
C LEU A 187 13.98 11.41 24.08
N LYS A 188 15.15 10.83 24.36
CA LYS A 188 15.93 10.09 23.36
C LYS A 188 15.13 8.94 22.73
N VAL A 189 14.41 8.16 23.54
CA VAL A 189 13.57 7.05 23.04
C VAL A 189 12.37 7.56 22.25
N ILE A 190 11.75 8.65 22.72
CA ILE A 190 10.62 9.28 22.02
C ILE A 190 11.07 9.85 20.68
N ASP A 191 12.18 10.58 20.64
CA ASP A 191 12.75 11.14 19.43
C ASP A 191 13.16 10.05 18.44
N GLN A 192 13.73 8.92 18.90
CA GLN A 192 14.00 7.77 18.02
C GLN A 192 12.73 7.22 17.35
N ARG A 193 11.61 7.19 18.07
CA ARG A 193 10.31 6.78 17.49
C ARG A 193 9.76 7.85 16.55
N LEU A 194 9.88 9.12 16.91
CA LEU A 194 9.44 10.27 16.10
C LEU A 194 10.26 10.42 14.81
N GLN A 195 11.54 10.05 14.82
CA GLN A 195 12.42 10.05 13.64
C GLN A 195 11.93 9.13 12.54
N GLY A 196 11.23 8.03 12.87
CA GLY A 196 10.55 7.18 11.87
C GLY A 196 9.52 7.94 11.03
N PHE A 197 9.16 9.14 11.46
CA PHE A 197 8.20 10.04 10.86
C PHE A 197 8.80 11.40 10.46
N ASP A 198 10.12 11.53 10.48
CA ASP A 198 10.84 12.80 10.29
C ASP A 198 10.43 13.89 11.32
N LEU A 199 10.07 13.46 12.55
CA LEU A 199 9.65 14.35 13.64
C LEU A 199 10.65 14.34 14.81
N LYS A 200 10.57 15.38 15.65
CA LYS A 200 11.27 15.49 16.93
C LYS A 200 10.38 16.23 17.94
N ALA A 201 10.43 15.88 19.21
CA ALA A 201 9.85 16.71 20.27
C ALA A 201 10.65 18.01 20.38
N ASN A 202 10.00 19.14 20.12
CA ASN A 202 10.66 20.45 20.07
C ASN A 202 10.14 21.46 21.10
N ILE A 203 9.10 21.11 21.86
CA ILE A 203 8.64 21.86 23.01
C ILE A 203 8.50 20.88 24.17
N VAL A 204 9.24 21.09 25.25
CA VAL A 204 9.29 20.19 26.41
C VAL A 204 8.86 20.96 27.65
N GLU A 205 7.82 20.49 28.31
CA GLU A 205 7.33 21.04 29.57
C GLU A 205 7.29 19.96 30.65
N VAL A 206 7.36 20.41 31.90
CA VAL A 206 7.28 19.54 33.07
C VAL A 206 6.34 20.17 34.08
N CYS A 207 5.40 19.39 34.60
CA CYS A 207 4.45 19.86 35.60
C CYS A 207 4.32 18.87 36.77
N LYS A 208 3.71 19.32 37.87
CA LYS A 208 3.37 18.43 38.99
C LYS A 208 2.42 17.32 38.53
N HIS A 209 2.52 16.14 39.13
CA HIS A 209 1.63 15.02 38.82
C HIS A 209 0.27 15.16 39.52
N ASN A 210 -0.50 16.15 39.05
CA ASN A 210 -1.89 16.32 39.40
C ASN A 210 -2.66 16.92 38.22
N HIS A 211 -3.98 16.71 38.21
CA HIS A 211 -4.81 17.04 37.06
C HIS A 211 -4.95 18.56 36.84
N LYS A 212 -4.77 19.41 37.87
CA LYS A 212 -4.86 20.88 37.72
C LYS A 212 -3.61 21.41 37.01
N ALA A 213 -2.43 21.07 37.53
CA ALA A 213 -1.15 21.47 36.94
C ALA A 213 -0.97 20.94 35.51
N LEU A 214 -1.40 19.70 35.24
CA LEU A 214 -1.39 19.16 33.88
C LEU A 214 -2.35 19.92 32.97
N SER A 215 -3.56 20.24 33.42
CA SER A 215 -4.54 21.02 32.63
C SER A 215 -3.98 22.39 32.24
N GLU A 216 -3.38 23.11 33.20
CA GLU A 216 -2.74 24.40 32.95
C GLU A 216 -1.55 24.28 31.97
N SER A 217 -0.74 23.25 32.11
CA SER A 217 0.39 22.99 31.21
C SER A 217 -0.10 22.67 29.79
N ILE A 218 -1.17 21.88 29.65
CA ILE A 218 -1.80 21.61 28.34
C ILE A 218 -2.26 22.93 27.70
N GLN A 219 -2.97 23.78 28.45
CA GLN A 219 -3.44 25.07 27.93
C GLN A 219 -2.29 25.99 27.52
N ASN A 220 -1.19 26.00 28.28
CA ASN A 220 -0.01 26.82 27.97
C ASN A 220 0.75 26.28 26.75
N ILE A 221 1.05 25.00 26.70
CA ILE A 221 1.81 24.41 25.59
C ILE A 221 1.04 24.54 24.26
N LEU A 222 -0.30 24.48 24.30
CA LEU A 222 -1.15 24.67 23.12
C LEU A 222 -1.04 26.06 22.50
N LYS A 223 -0.70 27.11 23.27
CA LYS A 223 -0.44 28.46 22.74
C LYS A 223 0.72 28.49 21.73
N ASN A 224 1.62 27.51 21.80
CA ASN A 224 2.72 27.33 20.84
C ASN A 224 2.27 26.74 19.49
N LYS A 225 0.96 26.58 19.24
CA LYS A 225 0.40 26.01 18.01
C LYS A 225 0.94 24.60 17.72
N ILE A 226 1.08 23.78 18.77
CA ILE A 226 1.51 22.39 18.63
C ILE A 226 0.49 21.60 17.81
N GLN A 227 0.98 20.63 17.05
CA GLN A 227 0.18 19.78 16.16
C GLN A 227 0.10 18.34 16.66
N LEU A 228 1.01 17.97 17.56
CA LEU A 228 1.01 16.72 18.30
C LEU A 228 1.44 17.03 19.74
N LEU A 229 0.63 16.60 20.70
CA LEU A 229 0.96 16.66 22.12
C LEU A 229 1.18 15.23 22.63
N LEU A 230 2.33 15.00 23.26
CA LEU A 230 2.64 13.79 24.01
C LEU A 230 2.57 14.10 25.51
N ILE A 231 2.02 13.19 26.29
CA ILE A 231 1.99 13.31 27.75
C ILE A 231 2.63 12.07 28.34
N TYR A 232 3.70 12.26 29.11
CA TYR A 232 4.36 11.21 29.86
C TYR A 232 3.95 11.30 31.33
N GLY A 233 3.11 10.36 31.77
CA GLY A 233 2.64 10.24 33.14
C GLY A 233 3.70 9.70 34.10
N GLU A 234 3.71 10.18 35.34
CA GLU A 234 4.55 9.61 36.42
C GLU A 234 4.11 8.19 36.78
N SER A 235 2.80 7.96 36.76
CA SER A 235 2.16 6.70 37.11
C SER A 235 1.32 6.17 35.96
N SER A 236 1.08 4.86 35.99
CA SER A 236 0.18 4.18 35.04
C SER A 236 -1.24 4.70 35.15
N ILE A 237 -1.93 4.77 34.01
CA ILE A 237 -3.34 5.17 33.96
C ILE A 237 -4.19 3.97 34.38
N SER A 238 -4.82 4.06 35.54
CA SER A 238 -5.74 3.04 36.06
C SER A 238 -7.15 3.15 35.48
N ASP A 239 -7.67 4.37 35.34
CA ASP A 239 -9.02 4.66 34.86
C ASP A 239 -9.14 6.12 34.35
N PHE A 240 -10.36 6.54 33.98
CA PHE A 240 -10.66 7.91 33.57
C PHE A 240 -10.56 8.96 34.69
N ASN A 241 -10.48 8.54 35.95
CA ASN A 241 -10.31 9.40 37.12
C ASN A 241 -8.83 9.59 37.51
N ALA A 242 -7.90 8.87 36.86
CA ALA A 242 -6.48 9.09 37.00
C ALA A 242 -6.05 10.50 36.55
N VAL A 243 -4.84 10.89 36.95
CA VAL A 243 -4.31 12.25 36.75
C VAL A 243 -4.32 12.69 35.29
N VAL A 244 -3.81 11.86 34.37
CA VAL A 244 -3.67 12.24 32.95
C VAL A 244 -5.02 12.42 32.25
N PRO A 245 -5.95 11.44 32.27
CA PRO A 245 -7.27 11.64 31.65
C PRO A 245 -8.07 12.80 32.24
N ARG A 246 -8.04 13.00 33.58
CA ARG A 246 -8.70 14.16 34.21
C ARG A 246 -8.07 15.48 33.81
N GLY A 247 -6.73 15.53 33.69
CA GLY A 247 -6.02 16.74 33.24
C GLY A 247 -6.41 17.11 31.81
N ILE A 248 -6.46 16.13 30.90
CA ILE A 248 -6.92 16.33 29.52
C ILE A 248 -8.38 16.83 29.50
N LYS A 249 -9.29 16.17 30.23
CA LYS A 249 -10.71 16.56 30.25
C LYS A 249 -10.94 17.99 30.75
N LYS A 250 -10.11 18.46 31.69
CA LYS A 250 -10.17 19.83 32.24
C LYS A 250 -9.50 20.89 31.38
N SER A 251 -8.67 20.48 30.42
CA SER A 251 -7.93 21.40 29.55
C SER A 251 -8.73 21.91 28.35
N ASN A 252 -9.90 21.32 28.09
CA ASN A 252 -10.86 21.75 27.08
C ASN A 252 -11.70 22.95 27.54
#